data_AF-A0A944VQS7-F1
#
_entry.id   AF-A0A944VQS7-F1
#
_cell.length_a   1.000
_cell.length_b   1.000
_cell.length_c   1.000
_cell.angle_alpha   90.00
_cell.angle_beta   90.00
_cell.angle_gamma   90.00
#
_symmetry.space_group_name_H-M   'P 1'
#
loop_
_entity.id
_entity.type
_entity.pdbx_description
1 polymer ?
#
loop_
_entity_poly.entity_id
_entity_poly.type
_entity_poly.pdbx_seq_one_letter_code
_entity_poly.pdbx_strand_id
1 'polypeptide(L)'
;RGRKIYIAGDREFSETWTTTFINDTDFMIRNALERWSNGINDLALNTGVIDPADYQTDLTVEQLDRDDTILKTYIFRSAWPVSITAIELTSEAADTLEEFECTWRYQHFEASGVNF
;
A
#
# COMPACT_ATOMS: atom_id res chain seq x y z
N ARG A 1 25.49 -44.19 5.02
CA ARG A 1 25.20 -43.07 5.95
C ARG A 1 25.22 -41.79 5.13
N GLY A 2 24.12 -41.07 5.04
CA GLY A 2 24.09 -39.82 4.27
C GLY A 2 22.75 -39.62 3.61
N ARG A 3 21.97 -38.67 4.14
CA ARG A 3 21.05 -37.89 3.34
C ARG A 3 21.56 -36.46 3.33
N LYS A 4 21.49 -35.82 2.17
CA LYS A 4 21.66 -34.38 2.08
C LYS A 4 20.41 -33.75 2.70
N ILE A 5 20.63 -32.82 3.61
CA ILE A 5 19.57 -32.05 4.26
C ILE A 5 19.48 -30.71 3.51
N TYR A 6 18.26 -30.29 3.18
CA TYR A 6 17.99 -28.96 2.66
C TYR A 6 17.70 -28.02 3.81
N ILE A 7 18.29 -26.83 3.76
CA ILE A 7 18.11 -25.75 4.74
C ILE A 7 17.39 -24.62 3.99
N ALA A 8 16.34 -24.07 4.59
CA ALA A 8 15.64 -22.93 4.04
C ALA A 8 16.55 -21.69 4.06
N GLY A 9 16.59 -20.96 2.95
CA GLY A 9 17.31 -19.68 2.84
C GLY A 9 16.46 -18.50 3.30
N ASP A 10 16.90 -17.30 2.92
CA ASP A 10 16.27 -16.05 3.30
C ASP A 10 14.92 -15.85 2.59
N ARG A 11 14.00 -15.13 3.24
CA ARG A 11 12.71 -14.74 2.67
C ARG A 11 12.77 -13.29 2.21
N GLU A 12 12.36 -13.05 0.98
CA GLU A 12 12.24 -11.72 0.38
C GLU A 12 10.76 -11.38 0.14
N PHE A 13 10.39 -10.12 0.38
CA PHE A 13 9.06 -9.56 0.06
C PHE A 13 9.18 -8.60 -1.11
N SER A 14 9.44 -9.15 -2.31
CA SER A 14 9.72 -8.37 -3.52
C SER A 14 8.47 -7.86 -4.24
N GLU A 15 7.29 -8.33 -3.85
CA GLU A 15 6.01 -7.93 -4.45
C GLU A 15 5.54 -6.58 -3.88
N THR A 16 5.09 -5.70 -4.77
CA THR A 16 4.33 -4.50 -4.38
C THR A 16 2.87 -4.85 -4.18
N TRP A 17 2.17 -4.05 -3.37
CA TRP A 17 0.73 -4.13 -3.23
C TRP A 17 0.09 -2.92 -3.91
N THR A 18 -0.95 -3.11 -4.72
CA THR A 18 -1.62 -2.01 -5.43
C THR A 18 -3.08 -1.95 -5.01
N THR A 19 -3.59 -0.74 -4.80
CA THR A 19 -4.99 -0.48 -4.48
C THR A 19 -5.55 0.57 -5.41
N THR A 20 -6.78 0.34 -5.89
CA THR A 20 -7.55 1.31 -6.67
C THR A 20 -8.46 2.11 -5.74
N PHE A 21 -8.47 3.42 -5.89
CA PHE A 21 -9.30 4.35 -5.15
C PHE A 21 -10.25 5.05 -6.11
N ILE A 22 -11.50 5.22 -5.68
CA ILE A 22 -12.44 6.12 -6.34
C ILE A 22 -12.06 7.55 -5.94
N ASN A 23 -11.92 8.43 -6.93
CA ASN A 23 -11.62 9.82 -6.68
C ASN A 23 -12.88 10.57 -6.20
N ASP A 24 -12.71 11.39 -5.17
CA ASP A 24 -13.76 12.27 -4.67
C ASP A 24 -13.60 13.67 -5.28
N THR A 25 -14.71 14.40 -5.35
CA THR A 25 -14.82 15.78 -5.85
C THR A 25 -13.90 16.77 -5.14
N ASP A 26 -13.55 16.51 -3.89
CA ASP A 26 -12.63 17.34 -3.09
C ASP A 26 -11.17 16.85 -3.10
N PHE A 27 -10.90 15.74 -3.79
CA PHE A 27 -9.59 15.09 -3.90
C PHE A 27 -8.96 14.75 -2.54
N MET A 28 -9.73 14.59 -1.47
CA MET A 28 -9.19 14.44 -0.11
C MET A 28 -8.17 13.29 0.00
N ILE A 29 -8.53 12.09 -0.46
CA ILE A 29 -7.66 10.90 -0.40
C ILE A 29 -6.43 11.10 -1.27
N ARG A 30 -6.62 11.58 -2.50
CA ARG A 30 -5.53 11.82 -3.44
C ARG A 30 -4.52 12.84 -2.87
N ASN A 31 -5.01 13.96 -2.35
CA ASN A 31 -4.18 14.98 -1.72
C ASN A 31 -3.44 14.44 -0.49
N ALA A 32 -4.05 13.54 0.28
CA ALA A 32 -3.37 12.91 1.42
C ALA A 32 -2.21 12.01 0.98
N LEU A 33 -2.42 11.20 -0.07
CA LEU A 33 -1.40 10.34 -0.64
C LEU A 33 -0.26 11.14 -1.28
N GLU A 34 -0.58 12.17 -2.05
CA GLU A 34 0.41 13.05 -2.67
C GLU A 34 1.21 13.81 -1.61
N ARG A 35 0.58 14.28 -0.53
CA ARG A 35 1.29 14.89 0.61
C ARG A 35 2.22 13.91 1.29
N TRP A 36 1.79 12.67 1.49
CA TRP A 36 2.64 11.62 2.06
C TRP A 36 3.85 11.35 1.17
N SER A 37 3.64 11.12 -0.13
CA SER A 37 4.73 10.94 -1.10
C SER A 37 5.69 12.14 -1.13
N ASN A 38 5.15 13.37 -1.12
CA ASN A 38 5.95 14.60 -1.11
C ASN A 38 6.72 14.79 0.21
N GLY A 39 6.25 14.22 1.32
CA GLY A 39 7.00 14.23 2.59
C GLY A 39 8.26 13.36 2.52
N ILE A 40 8.19 12.23 1.80
CA ILE A 40 9.33 11.32 1.58
C ILE A 40 10.36 11.97 0.66
N ASN A 41 9.90 12.55 -0.44
CA ASN A 41 10.74 13.28 -1.38
C ASN A 41 9.91 14.39 -2.04
N ASP A 42 10.25 15.62 -1.72
CA ASP A 42 9.48 16.78 -2.14
C ASP A 42 9.75 17.13 -3.60
N LEU A 43 8.68 17.46 -4.32
CA LEU A 43 8.69 17.65 -5.77
C LEU A 43 9.45 18.92 -6.21
N ALA A 44 9.69 19.88 -5.31
CA ALA A 44 10.22 21.21 -5.65
C ALA A 44 11.71 21.35 -5.34
N LEU A 45 12.15 20.87 -4.17
CA LEU A 45 13.49 21.04 -3.63
C LEU A 45 14.23 19.71 -3.48
N ASN A 46 13.58 18.56 -3.73
CA ASN A 46 14.15 17.22 -3.59
C ASN A 46 14.72 16.97 -2.17
N THR A 47 14.07 17.55 -1.17
CA THR A 47 14.27 17.34 0.25
C THR A 47 13.19 16.40 0.80
N GLY A 48 13.38 15.82 1.97
CA GLY A 48 12.40 14.90 2.52
C GLY A 48 12.78 14.44 3.92
N VAL A 49 11.84 13.77 4.59
CA VAL A 49 12.14 13.14 5.88
C VAL A 49 13.14 12.00 5.68
N ILE A 50 14.16 11.98 6.53
CA ILE A 50 15.26 11.01 6.42
C ILE A 50 15.06 9.80 7.33
N ASP A 51 14.25 9.94 8.39
CA ASP A 51 13.94 8.85 9.30
C ASP A 51 12.78 8.01 8.73
N PRO A 52 12.98 6.71 8.47
CA PRO A 52 11.90 5.80 8.10
C PRO A 52 10.69 5.85 9.02
N ALA A 53 10.89 6.07 10.32
CA ALA A 53 9.80 6.12 11.28
C ALA A 53 8.86 7.32 11.08
N ASP A 54 9.30 8.37 10.39
CA ASP A 54 8.51 9.58 10.13
C ASP A 54 7.55 9.43 8.94
N TYR A 55 7.76 8.44 8.06
CA TYR A 55 6.93 8.24 6.87
C TYR A 55 6.41 6.81 6.67
N GLN A 56 6.95 5.81 7.37
CA GLN A 56 6.43 4.46 7.26
C GLN A 56 5.32 4.24 8.29
N THR A 57 4.19 3.69 7.86
CA THR A 57 3.09 3.31 8.75
C THR A 57 2.54 1.96 8.38
N ASP A 58 1.90 1.30 9.34
CA ASP A 58 1.26 0.01 9.08
C ASP A 58 -0.06 0.22 8.34
N LEU A 59 -0.31 -0.61 7.33
CA LEU A 59 -1.57 -0.65 6.60
C LEU A 59 -2.31 -1.95 6.93
N THR A 60 -3.59 -1.85 7.27
CA THR A 60 -4.40 -3.00 7.68
C THR A 60 -5.50 -3.27 6.65
N VAL A 61 -5.65 -4.53 6.27
CA VAL A 61 -6.71 -5.02 5.39
C VAL A 61 -7.52 -6.06 6.14
N GLU A 62 -8.82 -5.83 6.24
CA GLU A 62 -9.76 -6.72 6.91
C GLU A 62 -10.75 -7.30 5.91
N GLN A 63 -10.85 -8.62 5.89
CA GLN A 63 -11.89 -9.32 5.17
C GLN A 63 -13.07 -9.51 6.10
N LEU A 64 -14.23 -8.99 5.70
CA LEU A 64 -15.47 -9.05 6.45
C LEU A 64 -16.37 -10.18 5.93
N ASP A 65 -17.13 -10.78 6.84
CA ASP A 65 -18.32 -11.57 6.50
C ASP A 65 -19.48 -10.62 6.16
N ARG A 66 -20.60 -11.18 5.68
CA ARG A 66 -21.81 -10.43 5.33
C ARG A 66 -22.39 -9.65 6.51
N ASP A 67 -22.10 -10.05 7.74
CA ASP A 67 -22.55 -9.40 8.97
C ASP A 67 -21.51 -8.46 9.60
N ASP A 68 -20.51 -8.05 8.82
CA ASP A 68 -19.36 -7.21 9.22
C ASP A 68 -18.42 -7.86 10.25
N THR A 69 -18.55 -9.17 10.51
CA THR A 69 -17.58 -9.89 11.33
C THR A 69 -16.25 -10.02 10.59
N ILE A 70 -15.14 -9.64 11.23
CA ILE A 70 -13.80 -9.80 10.64
C ILE A 70 -13.43 -11.29 10.59
N LEU A 71 -13.25 -11.82 9.39
CA LEU A 71 -12.84 -13.21 9.13
C LEU A 71 -11.32 -13.37 9.05
N LYS A 72 -10.64 -12.36 8.49
CA LYS A 72 -9.19 -12.38 8.25
C LYS A 72 -8.64 -10.97 8.25
N THR A 73 -7.46 -10.80 8.84
CA THR A 73 -6.74 -9.53 8.85
C THR A 73 -5.33 -9.73 8.32
N TYR A 74 -4.90 -8.79 7.48
CA TYR A 74 -3.52 -8.63 7.03
C TYR A 74 -2.99 -7.28 7.50
N ILE A 75 -1.80 -7.27 8.10
CA ILE A 75 -1.10 -6.05 8.48
C ILE A 75 0.19 -5.97 7.66
N PHE A 76 0.28 -4.99 6.78
CA PHE A 76 1.49 -4.65 6.03
C PHE A 76 2.33 -3.71 6.86
N ARG A 77 3.48 -4.19 7.34
CA ARG A 77 4.32 -3.46 8.29
C ARG A 77 5.20 -2.45 7.59
N SER A 78 5.24 -1.25 8.18
CA SER A 78 6.10 -0.15 7.77
C SER A 78 5.97 0.12 6.26
N ALA A 79 4.75 0.34 5.82
CA ALA A 79 4.40 0.57 4.43
C ALA A 79 4.45 2.06 4.05
N TRP A 80 4.61 2.34 2.76
CA TRP A 80 4.61 3.68 2.19
C TRP A 80 4.21 3.65 0.70
N PRO A 81 3.67 4.76 0.15
CA PRO A 81 3.34 4.86 -1.26
C PRO A 81 4.61 5.01 -2.12
N VAL A 82 4.65 4.32 -3.26
CA VAL A 82 5.76 4.39 -4.23
C VAL A 82 5.35 5.09 -5.52
N SER A 83 4.09 4.92 -5.93
CA SER A 83 3.54 5.62 -7.08
C SER A 83 2.06 5.83 -6.90
N ILE A 84 1.58 6.99 -7.36
CA ILE A 84 0.17 7.33 -7.49
C ILE A 84 -0.06 7.58 -8.97
N THR A 85 -0.98 6.85 -9.60
CA THR A 85 -1.21 6.97 -11.04
C THR A 85 -1.94 8.26 -11.39
N ALA A 86 -1.79 8.69 -12.64
CA ALA A 86 -2.56 9.79 -13.16
C ALA A 86 -4.04 9.40 -13.26
N ILE A 87 -4.91 10.39 -13.08
CA ILE A 87 -6.33 10.26 -13.38
C ILE A 87 -6.54 10.63 -14.85
N GLU A 88 -7.27 9.80 -15.59
CA GLU A 88 -7.64 10.08 -16.98
C GLU A 88 -8.81 11.08 -17.02
N LEU A 89 -8.64 12.16 -17.79
CA LEU A 89 -9.67 13.17 -17.99
C LEU A 89 -10.32 12.98 -19.37
N THR A 90 -11.55 12.49 -19.40
CA THR A 90 -12.30 12.27 -20.64
C THR A 90 -13.76 12.68 -20.51
N SER A 91 -14.33 13.26 -21.57
CA SER A 91 -15.76 13.58 -21.66
C SER A 91 -16.59 12.46 -22.30
N GLU A 92 -15.96 11.35 -22.72
CA GLU A 92 -16.63 10.23 -23.38
C GLU A 92 -17.18 9.19 -22.38
N ALA A 93 -16.63 9.15 -21.16
CA ALA A 93 -16.94 8.15 -20.15
C ALA A 93 -18.00 8.65 -19.15
N ALA A 94 -19.23 8.85 -19.63
CA ALA A 94 -20.31 9.47 -18.85
C ALA A 94 -20.81 8.62 -17.65
N ASP A 95 -20.62 7.30 -17.69
CA ASP A 95 -21.18 6.35 -16.70
C ASP A 95 -20.10 5.70 -15.80
N THR A 96 -18.83 6.06 -15.94
CA THR A 96 -17.73 5.49 -15.14
C THR A 96 -17.28 6.45 -14.05
N LEU A 97 -17.07 5.93 -12.85
CA LEU A 97 -16.46 6.69 -11.77
C LEU A 97 -14.98 6.95 -12.06
N GLU A 98 -14.51 8.13 -11.68
CA GLU A 98 -13.10 8.50 -11.80
C GLU A 98 -12.29 7.75 -10.73
N GLU A 99 -11.21 7.09 -11.14
CA GLU A 99 -10.39 6.25 -10.27
C GLU A 99 -8.90 6.52 -10.46
N PHE A 100 -8.11 6.20 -9.44
CA PHE A 100 -6.65 6.18 -9.51
C PHE A 100 -6.09 5.03 -8.67
N GLU A 101 -4.85 4.65 -8.95
CA GLU A 101 -4.17 3.56 -8.26
C GLU A 101 -3.02 4.10 -7.41
N CYS A 102 -2.84 3.50 -6.24
CA CYS A 102 -1.63 3.66 -5.45
C CYS A 102 -0.91 2.32 -5.33
N THR A 103 0.39 2.33 -5.62
CA THR A 103 1.27 1.17 -5.40
C THR A 103 2.08 1.40 -4.14
N TRP A 104 2.05 0.41 -3.26
CA TRP A 104 2.65 0.39 -1.95
C TRP A 104 3.88 -0.52 -1.93
N ARG A 105 4.87 -0.12 -1.13
CA ARG A 105 5.92 -1.01 -0.61
C ARG A 105 5.72 -1.20 0.88
N TYR A 106 6.20 -2.33 1.38
CA TYR A 106 6.13 -2.72 2.78
C TYR A 106 7.31 -3.65 3.10
N GLN A 107 7.66 -3.79 4.37
CA GLN A 107 8.81 -4.60 4.78
C GLN A 107 8.47 -6.09 4.82
N HIS A 108 7.30 -6.39 5.39
CA HIS A 108 6.70 -7.73 5.44
C HIS A 108 5.22 -7.57 5.77
N PHE A 109 4.48 -8.68 5.76
CA PHE A 109 3.11 -8.70 6.25
C PHE A 109 2.92 -9.74 7.35
N GLU A 110 1.94 -9.47 8.20
CA GLU A 110 1.45 -10.39 9.20
C GLU A 110 -0.01 -10.74 8.86
N ALA A 111 -0.39 -12.00 9.05
CA ALA A 111 -1.73 -12.51 8.76
C ALA A 111 -2.33 -13.18 10.00
N SER A 112 -3.57 -12.82 10.33
CA SER A 112 -4.21 -13.29 11.57
C SER A 112 -4.36 -14.81 11.57
N GLY A 113 -4.04 -15.48 12.69
CA GLY A 113 -4.05 -16.95 12.75
C GLY A 113 -2.89 -17.63 11.98
N VAL A 114 -1.88 -16.86 11.57
CA VAL A 114 -0.60 -17.38 11.03
C VAL A 114 0.57 -16.86 11.87
N ASN A 115 0.70 -15.53 12.00
CA ASN A 115 1.91 -14.93 12.58
C ASN A 115 1.68 -13.62 13.35
N PHE A 116 0.44 -13.29 13.72
CA PHE A 116 0.13 -12.34 14.80
C PHE A 116 -1.19 -12.70 15.50
#